data_AF-A0A843GV84-F1
#
_entry.id   AF-A0A843GV84-F1
#
_cell.length_a   1.000
_cell.length_b   1.000
_cell.length_c   1.000
_cell.angle_alpha   90.00
_cell.angle_beta   90.00
_cell.angle_gamma   90.00
#
_symmetry.space_group_name_H-M   'P 1'
#
loop_
_entity.id
_entity.type
_entity.pdbx_description
1 polymer ?
#
loop_
_entity_poly.entity_id
_entity_poly.type
_entity_poly.pdbx_seq_one_letter_code
_entity_poly.pdbx_strand_id
1 'polypeptide(L)'
;MVNEMDVFRSRVRHTFANQWNGLLGDFWYNEARKEVERLYNERDNMIIEEDGAVRWKSSGNYLPDDCMEKLEYAPYDLRSKISREATKIKREIQTQEFLEEYREQTKHHVYTEEELKEMRDAFGAGATVVDVFAGTIIHIL
;
A
#
# COMPACT_ATOMS: atom_id res chain seq x y z
N MET A 1 -25.64 13.22 30.47
CA MET A 1 -24.22 13.28 30.91
C MET A 1 -23.47 12.30 30.05
N VAL A 2 -22.70 12.76 29.07
CA VAL A 2 -21.86 11.88 28.26
C VAL A 2 -20.64 11.56 29.12
N ASN A 3 -20.39 10.28 29.36
CA ASN A 3 -19.25 9.84 30.17
C ASN A 3 -17.95 10.26 29.46
N GLU A 4 -17.05 10.97 30.14
CA GLU A 4 -15.77 11.39 29.57
C GLU A 4 -14.94 10.19 29.08
N MET A 5 -15.15 8.99 29.64
CA MET A 5 -14.56 7.74 29.12
C MET A 5 -15.13 7.31 27.76
N ASP A 6 -16.39 7.59 27.46
CA ASP A 6 -17.00 7.26 26.17
C ASP A 6 -16.55 8.23 25.06
N VAL A 7 -16.30 9.49 25.43
CA VAL A 7 -15.69 10.49 24.53
C VAL A 7 -14.21 10.18 24.29
N PHE A 8 -13.49 9.68 25.29
CA PHE A 8 -12.11 9.21 25.13
C PHE A 8 -12.06 8.00 24.18
N ARG A 9 -12.94 7.00 24.39
CA ARG A 9 -13.04 5.81 23.53
C ARG A 9 -13.49 6.12 22.11
N SER A 10 -14.33 7.13 21.89
CA SER A 10 -14.75 7.54 20.55
C SER A 10 -13.67 8.33 19.79
N ARG A 11 -12.54 8.67 20.42
CA ARG A 11 -11.52 9.58 19.87
C ARG A 11 -10.12 8.98 19.80
N VAL A 12 -9.92 7.73 20.23
CA VAL A 12 -8.67 7.00 19.98
C VAL A 12 -8.63 6.60 18.51
N ARG A 13 -7.88 7.35 17.69
CA ARG A 13 -7.58 6.92 16.31
C ARG A 13 -6.86 5.56 16.36
N HIS A 14 -7.25 4.63 15.49
CA HIS A 14 -6.57 3.33 15.31
C HIS A 14 -5.19 3.53 14.66
N THR A 15 -4.21 4.04 15.42
CA THR A 15 -2.81 4.11 14.97
C THR A 15 -2.05 2.86 15.39
N PHE A 16 -1.00 2.50 14.66
CA PHE A 16 -0.16 1.37 15.05
C PHE A 16 0.50 1.62 16.41
N ALA A 17 0.91 2.86 16.69
CA ALA A 17 1.41 3.27 18.01
C ALA A 17 0.44 2.95 19.16
N ASN A 18 -0.87 3.16 18.97
CA ASN A 18 -1.88 2.84 19.99
C ASN A 18 -2.04 1.33 20.20
N GLN A 19 -1.90 0.53 19.14
CA GLN A 19 -1.86 -0.93 19.23
C GLN A 19 -0.61 -1.37 20.01
N TRP A 20 0.57 -0.87 19.63
CA TRP A 20 1.85 -1.21 20.25
C TRP A 20 1.90 -0.90 21.76
N ASN A 21 1.34 0.24 22.15
CA ASN A 21 1.27 0.70 23.54
C ASN A 21 0.13 0.07 24.35
N GLY A 22 -0.69 -0.80 23.73
CA GLY A 22 -1.77 -1.51 24.42
C GLY A 22 -3.01 -0.67 24.74
N LEU A 23 -3.12 0.53 24.17
CA LEU A 23 -4.25 1.44 24.39
C LEU A 23 -5.56 0.93 23.78
N LEU A 24 -5.48 -0.08 22.90
CA LEU A 24 -6.61 -0.72 22.25
C LEU A 24 -6.95 -2.10 22.87
N GLY A 25 -6.24 -2.52 23.92
CA GLY A 25 -6.43 -3.81 24.60
C GLY A 25 -5.48 -4.92 24.14
N ASP A 26 -5.48 -6.02 24.89
CA ASP A 26 -4.46 -7.08 24.80
C ASP A 26 -4.40 -7.76 23.44
N PHE A 27 -5.55 -7.94 22.78
CA PHE A 27 -5.60 -8.53 21.44
C PHE A 27 -4.75 -7.71 20.46
N TRP A 28 -5.01 -6.40 20.35
CA TRP A 28 -4.29 -5.51 19.44
C TRP A 28 -2.82 -5.32 19.81
N TYR A 29 -2.52 -5.32 21.11
CA TYR A 29 -1.15 -5.31 21.62
C TYR A 29 -0.34 -6.53 21.18
N ASN A 30 -0.95 -7.71 21.23
CA ASN A 30 -0.33 -8.97 20.83
C ASN A 30 -0.20 -9.07 19.30
N GLU A 31 -1.23 -8.67 18.54
CA GLU A 31 -1.18 -8.65 17.08
C GLU A 31 -0.11 -7.69 16.54
N ALA A 32 0.04 -6.50 17.14
CA ALA A 32 1.09 -5.55 16.74
C ALA A 32 2.51 -6.14 16.89
N ARG A 33 2.76 -6.94 17.93
CA ARG A 33 4.05 -7.63 18.12
C ARG A 33 4.30 -8.71 17.09
N LYS A 34 3.28 -9.52 16.81
CA LYS A 34 3.37 -10.57 15.80
C LYS A 34 3.66 -9.98 14.42
N GLU A 35 3.01 -8.88 14.05
CA GLU A 35 3.25 -8.22 12.76
C GLU A 35 4.66 -7.64 12.65
N VAL A 36 5.19 -7.02 13.71
CA VAL A 36 6.58 -6.53 13.72
C VAL A 36 7.57 -7.69 13.65
N GLU A 37 7.34 -8.76 14.41
CA GLU A 37 8.18 -9.96 14.37
C GLU A 37 8.15 -10.64 12.99
N ARG A 38 6.97 -10.75 12.37
CA ARG A 38 6.81 -11.29 11.02
C ARG A 38 7.60 -10.47 10.00
N LEU A 39 7.43 -9.15 9.98
CA LEU A 39 8.17 -8.27 9.06
C LEU A 39 9.68 -8.30 9.32
N TYR A 40 10.11 -8.34 10.58
CA TYR A 40 11.52 -8.48 10.93
C TYR A 40 12.11 -9.83 10.46
N ASN A 41 11.33 -10.91 10.51
CA ASN A 41 11.76 -12.21 9.98
C ASN A 41 11.86 -12.23 8.46
N GLU A 42 11.17 -11.32 7.76
CA GLU A 42 11.27 -11.13 6.32
C GLU A 42 12.39 -10.17 5.90
N ARG A 43 13.23 -9.66 6.83
CA ARG A 43 14.30 -8.70 6.52
C ARG A 43 15.29 -9.19 5.46
N ASP A 44 15.52 -10.50 5.37
CA ASP A 44 16.39 -11.09 4.36
C ASP A 44 15.78 -11.04 2.95
N ASN A 45 14.48 -10.76 2.83
CA ASN A 45 13.77 -10.50 1.57
C ASN A 45 13.70 -9.01 1.21
N MET A 46 14.37 -8.14 1.97
CA MET A 46 14.41 -6.71 1.75
C MET A 46 15.76 -6.27 1.17
N ILE A 47 15.74 -5.25 0.32
CA ILE A 47 16.94 -4.48 -0.07
C ILE A 47 16.82 -3.13 0.60
N ILE A 48 17.85 -2.79 1.38
CA ILE A 48 18.02 -1.47 1.98
C ILE A 48 19.06 -0.73 1.16
N GLU A 49 18.65 0.40 0.59
CA GLU A 49 19.52 1.26 -0.21
C GLU A 49 20.36 2.18 0.68
N GLU A 50 21.34 2.89 0.11
CA GLU A 50 22.29 3.72 0.88
C GLU A 50 21.61 4.82 1.70
N ASP A 51 20.49 5.36 1.22
CA ASP A 51 19.67 6.37 1.92
C ASP A 51 18.66 5.76 2.90
N GLY A 52 18.71 4.44 3.10
CA GLY A 52 17.81 3.68 3.96
C GLY A 52 16.45 3.36 3.35
N ALA A 53 16.22 3.67 2.07
CA ALA A 53 14.99 3.26 1.40
C ALA A 53 14.90 1.74 1.30
N VAL A 54 13.70 1.19 1.50
CA VAL A 54 13.49 -0.26 1.56
C VAL A 54 12.57 -0.73 0.44
N ARG A 55 12.99 -1.75 -0.31
CA ARG A 55 12.16 -2.42 -1.32
C ARG A 55 12.23 -3.93 -1.20
N TRP A 56 11.19 -4.60 -1.69
CA TRP A 56 11.14 -6.07 -1.74
C TRP A 56 12.11 -6.61 -2.79
N LYS A 57 12.85 -7.66 -2.46
CA LYS A 57 13.70 -8.40 -3.42
C LYS A 57 12.88 -9.04 -4.54
N SER A 58 11.70 -9.58 -4.19
CA SER A 58 10.87 -10.39 -5.09
C SER A 58 10.19 -9.56 -6.18
N SER A 59 9.64 -8.39 -5.85
CA SER A 59 8.92 -7.53 -6.80
C SER A 59 9.71 -6.30 -7.23
N GLY A 60 10.72 -5.88 -6.48
CA GLY A 60 11.39 -4.60 -6.68
C GLY A 60 10.59 -3.38 -6.19
N ASN A 61 9.38 -3.56 -5.65
CA ASN A 61 8.55 -2.46 -5.18
C ASN A 61 9.01 -1.93 -3.81
N TYR A 62 9.00 -0.61 -3.65
CA TYR A 62 9.25 0.03 -2.36
C TYR A 62 8.16 -0.33 -1.35
N LEU A 63 8.55 -0.53 -0.09
CA LEU A 63 7.64 -1.01 0.95
C LEU A 63 6.48 -0.02 1.16
N PRO A 64 5.24 -0.52 1.36
CA PRO A 64 4.11 0.30 1.78
C PRO A 64 4.34 1.04 3.11
N ASP A 65 3.63 2.14 3.32
CA ASP A 65 3.85 3.02 4.48
C ASP A 65 3.47 2.35 5.80
N ASP A 66 2.43 1.51 5.79
CA ASP A 66 1.99 0.75 6.96
C ASP A 66 3.04 -0.31 7.37
N CYS A 67 3.76 -0.89 6.41
CA CYS A 67 4.88 -1.78 6.67
C CYS A 67 6.06 -1.00 7.28
N MET A 68 6.35 0.19 6.74
CA MET A 68 7.41 1.05 7.27
C MET A 68 7.10 1.55 8.69
N GLU A 69 5.85 1.92 8.99
CA GLU A 69 5.41 2.30 10.34
C GLU A 69 5.67 1.17 11.35
N LYS A 70 5.37 -0.08 10.98
CA LYS A 70 5.64 -1.25 11.83
C LYS A 70 7.15 -1.45 12.05
N LEU A 71 7.96 -1.29 11.01
CA LEU A 71 9.41 -1.48 11.10
C LEU A 71 10.11 -0.43 11.98
N GLU A 72 9.49 0.72 12.27
CA GLU A 72 9.97 1.66 13.29
C GLU A 72 9.98 1.06 14.72
N TYR A 73 9.25 -0.04 14.93
CA TYR A 73 9.22 -0.79 16.19
C TYR A 73 10.05 -2.08 16.14
N ALA A 74 10.70 -2.38 15.01
CA ALA A 74 11.56 -3.54 14.88
C ALA A 74 12.83 -3.43 15.75
N PRO A 75 13.52 -4.55 16.01
CA PRO A 75 14.84 -4.56 16.62
C PRO A 75 15.82 -3.55 15.99
N TYR A 76 16.73 -3.04 16.82
CA TYR A 76 17.60 -1.91 16.47
C TYR A 76 18.49 -2.16 15.25
N ASP A 77 18.96 -3.40 15.07
CA ASP A 77 19.83 -3.81 13.97
C ASP A 77 19.21 -3.65 12.57
N LEU A 78 17.87 -3.66 12.48
CA LEU A 78 17.14 -3.30 11.27
C LEU A 78 16.68 -1.85 11.31
N ARG A 79 16.05 -1.43 12.42
CA ARG A 79 15.47 -0.10 12.55
C ARG A 79 16.48 1.03 12.31
N SER A 80 17.73 0.87 12.72
CA SER A 80 18.76 1.90 12.55
C SER A 80 19.22 2.11 11.10
N LYS A 81 18.82 1.24 10.18
CA LYS A 81 19.28 1.24 8.78
C LYS A 81 18.22 1.70 7.79
N ILE A 82 16.97 1.82 8.22
CA ILE A 82 15.84 2.09 7.35
C ILE A 82 15.36 3.54 7.50
N SER A 83 14.79 4.07 6.42
CA SER A 83 14.22 5.41 6.37
C SER A 83 12.83 5.35 5.75
N ARG A 84 11.80 5.61 6.57
CA ARG A 84 10.40 5.69 6.11
C ARG A 84 10.21 6.80 5.09
N GLU A 85 10.85 7.94 5.30
CA GLU A 85 10.74 9.09 4.39
C GLU A 85 11.41 8.81 3.04
N ALA A 86 12.64 8.26 3.03
CA ALA A 86 13.30 7.90 1.77
C ALA A 86 12.50 6.85 0.99
N THR A 87 11.95 5.85 1.69
CA THR A 87 11.08 4.83 1.09
C THR A 87 9.81 5.45 0.50
N LYS A 88 9.17 6.39 1.20
CA LYS A 88 7.97 7.07 0.73
C LYS A 88 8.25 7.87 -0.55
N ILE A 89 9.30 8.68 -0.58
CA ILE A 89 9.69 9.49 -1.75
C ILE A 89 9.92 8.58 -2.96
N LYS A 90 10.72 7.51 -2.80
CA LYS A 90 11.01 6.60 -3.91
C LYS A 90 9.81 5.79 -4.36
N ARG A 91 8.93 5.39 -3.44
CA ARG A 91 7.65 4.74 -3.80
C ARG A 91 6.74 5.67 -4.60
N GLU A 92 6.68 6.95 -4.25
CA GLU A 92 5.91 7.95 -4.99
C GLU A 92 6.47 8.14 -6.41
N ILE A 93 7.81 8.23 -6.55
CA ILE A 93 8.48 8.28 -7.86
C ILE A 93 8.15 7.03 -8.68
N GLN A 94 8.36 5.83 -8.11
CA GLN A 94 8.05 4.55 -8.77
C GLN A 94 6.58 4.47 -9.20
N THR A 95 5.66 5.00 -8.40
CA THR A 95 4.23 5.04 -8.74
C THR A 95 3.96 5.97 -9.92
N GLN A 96 4.61 7.14 -9.96
CA GLN A 96 4.47 8.07 -11.09
C GLN A 96 5.04 7.47 -12.37
N GLU A 97 6.25 6.91 -12.33
CA GLU A 97 6.88 6.25 -13.48
C GLU A 97 6.00 5.13 -14.04
N PHE A 98 5.44 4.28 -13.17
CA PHE A 98 4.51 3.24 -13.58
C PHE A 98 3.24 3.79 -14.26
N LEU A 99 2.65 4.86 -13.71
CA LEU A 99 1.45 5.47 -14.28
C LEU A 99 1.72 6.17 -15.62
N GLU A 100 2.89 6.80 -15.77
CA GLU A 100 3.33 7.41 -17.01
C GLU A 100 3.58 6.36 -18.09
N GLU A 101 4.29 5.28 -17.75
CA GLU A 101 4.53 4.17 -18.65
C GLU A 101 3.21 3.51 -19.08
N TYR A 102 2.31 3.26 -18.13
CA TYR A 102 0.98 2.73 -18.44
C TYR A 102 0.27 3.64 -19.45
N ARG A 103 0.16 4.94 -19.17
CA ARG A 103 -0.53 5.89 -20.07
C ARG A 103 0.07 5.92 -21.48
N GLU A 104 1.40 5.91 -21.59
CA GLU A 104 2.06 5.89 -22.90
C GLU A 104 1.80 4.58 -23.66
N GLN A 105 1.78 3.44 -22.96
CA GLN A 105 1.42 2.15 -23.56
C GLN A 105 -0.05 2.11 -24.01
N THR A 106 -0.99 2.66 -23.23
CA THR A 106 -2.42 2.63 -23.56
C THR A 106 -2.85 3.69 -24.58
N LYS A 107 -2.06 4.74 -24.79
CA LYS A 107 -2.39 5.89 -25.68
C LYS A 107 -2.76 5.49 -27.11
N HIS A 108 -2.15 4.43 -27.61
CA HIS A 108 -2.38 3.90 -28.96
C HIS A 108 -3.02 2.51 -28.94
N HIS A 109 -3.50 2.06 -27.78
CA HIS A 109 -4.16 0.76 -27.66
C HIS A 109 -5.47 0.76 -28.43
N VAL A 110 -5.59 -0.18 -29.35
CA VAL A 110 -6.82 -0.44 -30.09
C VAL A 110 -7.36 -1.76 -29.58
N TYR A 111 -8.52 -1.70 -28.93
CA TYR A 111 -9.18 -2.87 -28.38
C TYR A 111 -9.57 -3.85 -29.48
N THR A 112 -9.21 -5.10 -29.26
CA THR A 112 -9.58 -6.23 -30.12
C THR A 112 -11.04 -6.62 -29.90
N GLU A 113 -11.62 -7.35 -30.87
CA GLU A 113 -12.97 -7.89 -30.74
C GLU A 113 -13.13 -8.83 -29.53
N GLU A 114 -12.07 -9.55 -29.16
CA GLU A 114 -12.08 -10.41 -27.97
C GLU A 114 -12.16 -9.58 -26.68
N GLU A 115 -11.33 -8.55 -26.53
CA GLU A 115 -11.38 -7.65 -25.38
C GLU A 115 -12.73 -6.94 -25.26
N LEU A 116 -13.30 -6.46 -26.38
CA LEU A 116 -14.62 -5.85 -26.41
C LEU A 116 -15.73 -6.83 -26.04
N LYS A 117 -15.62 -8.09 -26.47
CA LYS A 117 -16.55 -9.16 -26.09
C LYS A 117 -16.44 -9.48 -24.59
N GLU A 118 -15.24 -9.59 -24.04
CA GLU A 118 -15.03 -9.82 -22.61
C GLU A 118 -15.61 -8.67 -21.77
N MET A 119 -15.39 -7.42 -22.19
CA MET A 119 -16.01 -6.26 -21.56
C MET A 119 -17.55 -6.32 -21.63
N ARG A 120 -18.12 -6.73 -22.77
CA ARG A 120 -19.57 -6.91 -22.94
C ARG A 120 -20.13 -7.99 -22.03
N ASP A 121 -19.43 -9.11 -21.89
CA ASP A 121 -19.87 -10.22 -21.04
C ASP A 121 -19.78 -9.87 -19.54
N ALA A 122 -18.78 -9.08 -19.14
CA ALA A 122 -18.57 -8.67 -17.75
C ALA A 122 -19.46 -7.49 -17.30
N PHE A 123 -19.61 -6.46 -18.14
CA PHE A 123 -20.28 -5.20 -17.79
C PHE A 123 -21.68 -5.05 -18.42
N GLY A 124 -22.02 -5.89 -19.39
CA GLY A 124 -23.29 -5.85 -20.13
C GLY A 124 -23.22 -5.05 -21.43
N ALA A 125 -24.04 -5.46 -22.40
CA ALA A 125 -24.16 -4.75 -23.68
C ALA A 125 -24.70 -3.32 -23.51
N GLY A 126 -24.10 -2.37 -24.22
CA GLY A 126 -24.42 -0.94 -24.12
C GLY A 126 -23.79 -0.21 -22.94
N ALA A 127 -22.97 -0.86 -22.12
CA ALA A 127 -22.28 -0.19 -21.02
C ALA A 127 -21.14 0.71 -21.53
N THR A 128 -20.63 1.56 -20.63
CA THR A 128 -19.44 2.38 -20.87
C THR A 128 -18.38 1.98 -19.88
N VAL A 129 -17.23 1.53 -20.37
CA VAL A 129 -16.06 1.14 -19.57
C VAL A 129 -15.09 2.31 -19.56
N VAL A 130 -14.56 2.63 -18.39
CA VAL A 130 -13.62 3.74 -18.21
C VAL A 130 -12.31 3.20 -17.65
N ASP A 131 -11.23 3.42 -18.39
CA ASP A 131 -9.88 3.30 -17.85
C ASP A 131 -9.58 4.55 -17.03
N VAL A 132 -9.62 4.43 -15.71
CA VAL A 132 -9.43 5.54 -14.78
C VAL A 132 -7.98 6.05 -14.74
N PHE A 133 -7.00 5.26 -15.19
CA PHE A 133 -5.59 5.64 -15.17
C PHE A 133 -5.18 6.38 -16.44
N ALA A 134 -5.71 5.95 -17.59
CA ALA A 134 -5.51 6.61 -18.88
C ALA A 134 -6.54 7.70 -19.20
N GLY A 135 -7.71 7.70 -18.54
CA GLY A 135 -8.83 8.58 -18.85
C GLY A 135 -9.58 8.18 -20.14
N THR A 136 -9.38 6.96 -20.63
CA THR A 136 -9.98 6.47 -21.88
C THR A 136 -11.39 5.94 -21.62
N ILE A 137 -12.33 6.33 -22.47
CA ILE A 137 -13.73 5.88 -22.44
C ILE A 137 -13.95 4.90 -23.58
N ILE A 138 -14.50 3.73 -23.26
CA ILE A 138 -14.78 2.65 -24.20
C ILE A 138 -16.29 2.42 -24.19
N HIS A 139 -16.92 2.63 -25.34
CA HIS A 139 -18.34 2.34 -25.53
C HIS A 139 -18.48 0.92 -26.10
N ILE A 140 -18.99 0.00 -25.29
CA ILE A 140 -19.24 -1.37 -25.73
C ILE A 140 -20.66 -1.45 -26.29
N LEU A 141 -20.74 -1.48 -27.63
CA LEU A 141 -21.99 -1.58 -28.38
C LEU A 141 -22.72 -2.92 -28.12
#